data_AF-A0A7S1YXT7-F1
#
_entry.id   AF-A0A7S1YXT7-F1
#
_cell.length_a   1.000
_cell.length_b   1.000
_cell.length_c   1.000
_cell.angle_alpha   90.00
_cell.angle_beta   90.00
_cell.angle_gamma   90.00
#
_symmetry.space_group_name_H-M   'P 1'
#
loop_
_entity.id
_entity.type
_entity.pdbx_description
1 polymer ?
#
loop_
_entity_poly.entity_id
_entity_poly.type
_entity_poly.pdbx_seq_one_letter_code
_entity_poly.pdbx_strand_id
1 'polypeptide(L)'
;DEDDPDGTSIVLVALRDVRKGEALTVGTAEDEDEEEEGEDDGIESDKEDGESYDDGAHERNAPEGVDPRCVARQDWGEGTEVLRGDEIPEEVPRSMEPNCELVETEGRDEVVLRALRAVAEGEVLTIAPEEDGEYEEVEVDLSTGEMVRLDR
;
A
#
# COMPACT_ATOMS: atom_id res chain seq x y z
N ASP A 1 5.76 35.66 -25.57
CA ASP A 1 4.64 35.65 -24.60
C ASP A 1 3.45 35.04 -25.31
N GLU A 2 2.95 33.86 -24.98
CA GLU A 2 3.14 32.97 -23.83
C GLU A 2 2.91 31.53 -24.35
N ASP A 3 3.88 30.63 -24.16
CA ASP A 3 3.65 29.19 -24.21
C ASP A 3 3.04 28.84 -22.84
N ASP A 4 1.71 28.70 -22.77
CA ASP A 4 1.01 28.14 -21.59
C ASP A 4 1.48 26.68 -21.40
N PRO A 5 2.26 26.35 -20.36
CA PRO A 5 2.68 24.97 -20.09
C PRO A 5 1.60 24.17 -19.36
N ASP A 6 0.46 24.78 -19.02
CA ASP A 6 -0.60 24.20 -18.19
C ASP A 6 -1.61 23.35 -18.98
N GLY A 7 -1.13 22.58 -19.95
CA GLY A 7 -1.95 21.57 -20.61
C GLY A 7 -2.33 20.46 -19.63
N THR A 8 -3.51 20.55 -19.01
CA THR A 8 -4.02 19.51 -18.12
C THR A 8 -4.24 18.21 -18.90
N SER A 9 -3.40 17.22 -18.67
CA SER A 9 -3.55 15.87 -19.22
C SER A 9 -4.32 15.01 -18.22
N ILE A 10 -5.45 14.46 -18.66
CA ILE A 10 -6.27 13.54 -17.84
C ILE A 10 -6.03 12.12 -18.35
N VAL A 11 -5.57 11.24 -17.46
CA VAL A 11 -5.36 9.80 -17.74
C VAL A 11 -6.52 9.02 -17.13
N LEU A 12 -7.16 8.17 -17.94
CA LEU A 12 -8.24 7.29 -17.50
C LEU A 12 -7.72 5.86 -17.38
N VAL A 13 -7.81 5.28 -16.18
CA VAL A 13 -7.41 3.90 -15.90
C VAL A 13 -8.66 3.03 -15.78
N ALA A 14 -8.70 1.92 -16.52
CA ALA A 14 -9.82 0.98 -16.44
C ALA A 14 -9.59 -0.05 -15.32
N LEU A 15 -10.55 -0.21 -14.42
CA LEU A 15 -10.50 -1.18 -13.31
C LEU A 15 -10.85 -2.62 -13.73
N ARG A 16 -11.12 -2.84 -15.02
CA ARG A 16 -11.41 -4.15 -15.61
C ARG A 16 -10.96 -4.19 -17.07
N ASP A 17 -10.75 -5.40 -17.60
CA ASP A 17 -10.52 -5.62 -19.02
C ASP A 17 -11.60 -4.96 -19.87
N VAL A 18 -11.16 -4.08 -20.78
CA VAL A 18 -12.01 -3.35 -21.72
C VAL A 18 -11.79 -3.85 -23.12
N ARG A 19 -12.87 -4.29 -23.77
CA ARG A 19 -12.79 -4.84 -25.12
C ARG A 19 -12.82 -3.72 -26.15
N LYS A 20 -12.13 -3.95 -27.27
CA LYS A 20 -12.18 -3.03 -28.41
C LYS A 20 -13.62 -2.87 -28.92
N GLY A 21 -14.13 -1.64 -28.86
CA GLY A 21 -15.51 -1.30 -29.26
C GLY A 21 -16.54 -1.35 -28.14
N GLU A 22 -16.11 -1.62 -26.91
CA GLU A 22 -16.95 -1.48 -25.71
C GLU A 22 -17.19 0.01 -25.40
N ALA A 23 -18.44 0.35 -25.10
CA ALA A 23 -18.80 1.72 -24.74
C ALA A 23 -18.35 2.00 -23.30
N LEU A 24 -17.54 3.04 -23.12
CA LEU A 24 -17.14 3.54 -21.82
C LEU A 24 -18.16 4.57 -21.33
N THR A 25 -18.60 4.43 -20.09
CA THR A 25 -19.48 5.41 -19.43
C THR A 25 -18.72 6.02 -18.26
N VAL A 26 -18.47 7.32 -18.32
CA VAL A 26 -17.96 8.08 -17.18
C VAL A 26 -19.20 8.48 -16.36
N GLY A 27 -19.32 7.94 -15.16
CA GLY A 27 -20.31 8.40 -14.20
C GLY A 27 -19.78 9.69 -13.58
N THR A 28 -20.44 10.81 -13.85
CA THR A 28 -20.29 12.00 -13.01
C THR A 28 -21.06 11.68 -11.73
N ALA A 29 -20.36 11.43 -10.63
CA ALA A 29 -20.99 11.57 -9.33
C ALA A 29 -21.41 13.04 -9.27
N GLU A 30 -22.72 13.28 -9.26
CA GLU A 30 -23.24 14.61 -9.01
C GLU A 30 -22.89 14.91 -7.56
N ASP A 31 -21.94 15.82 -7.33
CA ASP A 31 -21.65 16.37 -6.00
C ASP A 31 -22.95 16.96 -5.47
N GLU A 32 -23.60 16.23 -4.56
CA GLU A 32 -24.62 16.77 -3.69
C GLU A 32 -23.87 17.56 -2.60
N ASP A 33 -23.56 18.82 -2.90
CA ASP A 33 -23.16 19.82 -1.91
C ASP A 33 -24.35 20.04 -0.94
N GLU A 34 -24.47 19.20 0.08
CA GLU A 34 -25.30 19.47 1.24
C GLU A 34 -24.51 20.36 2.21
N GLU A 35 -24.70 21.68 2.10
CA GLU A 35 -24.30 22.64 3.12
C GLU A 35 -25.10 22.38 4.41
N GLU A 36 -24.56 21.57 5.32
CA GLU A 36 -25.10 21.40 6.67
C GLU A 36 -24.47 22.45 7.61
N GLU A 37 -25.17 23.58 7.77
CA GLU A 37 -24.91 24.54 8.86
C GLU A 37 -25.30 23.88 10.21
N GLY A 38 -24.32 23.30 10.90
CA GLY A 38 -24.45 22.79 12.27
C GLY A 38 -23.88 23.77 13.29
N GLU A 39 -24.75 24.25 14.18
CA GLU A 39 -24.47 25.23 15.24
C GLU A 39 -23.48 24.72 16.31
N ASP A 40 -22.81 25.71 16.90
CA ASP A 40 -21.84 25.68 18.01
C ASP A 40 -22.42 25.09 19.32
N ASP A 41 -21.77 24.06 19.85
CA ASP A 41 -21.68 23.86 21.29
C ASP A 41 -20.27 23.41 21.71
N GLY A 42 -19.48 24.40 22.14
CA GLY A 42 -18.15 24.20 22.71
C GLY A 42 -18.14 23.14 23.82
N ILE A 43 -17.38 22.07 23.57
CA ILE A 43 -16.91 21.15 24.59
C ILE A 43 -15.38 21.26 24.69
N GLU A 44 -14.95 22.10 25.63
CA GLU A 44 -13.58 22.14 26.12
C GLU A 44 -13.43 21.00 27.14
N SER A 45 -12.85 19.88 26.71
CA SER A 45 -12.49 18.77 27.58
C SER A 45 -11.07 18.31 27.26
N ASP A 46 -10.19 18.60 28.22
CA ASP A 46 -8.90 18.00 28.53
C ASP A 46 -8.16 17.27 27.39
N LYS A 47 -7.11 17.93 26.91
CA LYS A 47 -6.02 17.30 26.17
C LYS A 47 -5.24 16.39 27.12
N GLU A 48 -5.63 15.12 27.18
CA GLU A 48 -4.66 14.06 27.37
C GLU A 48 -3.95 13.87 26.03
N ASP A 49 -2.65 14.16 26.00
CA ASP A 49 -1.71 13.79 24.95
C ASP A 49 -1.68 12.26 24.84
N GLY A 50 -2.73 11.70 24.25
CA GLY A 50 -2.74 10.36 23.70
C GLY A 50 -1.95 10.43 22.40
N GLU A 51 -0.67 10.08 22.48
CA GLU A 51 0.12 9.71 21.30
C GLU A 51 -0.64 8.59 20.60
N SER A 52 -1.49 8.95 19.63
CA SER A 52 -2.07 8.00 18.71
C SER A 52 -0.88 7.46 17.92
N TYR A 53 -0.39 6.30 18.34
CA TYR A 53 0.43 5.46 17.49
C TYR A 53 -0.31 5.39 16.17
N ASP A 54 0.28 6.04 15.16
CA ASP A 54 -0.12 5.98 13.77
C ASP A 54 0.02 4.51 13.37
N ASP A 55 -1.01 3.72 13.67
CA ASP A 55 -1.20 2.36 13.19
C ASP A 55 -1.65 2.46 11.71
N GLY A 56 -0.91 3.22 10.91
CA GLY A 56 -1.11 3.35 9.48
C GLY A 56 -0.66 2.11 8.72
N ALA A 57 -0.55 0.96 9.37
CA ALA A 57 -0.08 -0.30 8.77
C ALA A 57 -1.19 -1.04 8.01
N HIS A 58 -2.45 -0.64 8.16
CA HIS A 58 -3.58 -1.42 7.62
C HIS A 58 -4.00 -1.07 6.19
N GLU A 59 -3.53 0.04 5.59
CA GLU A 59 -4.02 0.50 4.27
C GLU A 59 -2.97 0.48 3.14
N ARG A 60 -1.73 0.01 3.40
CA ARG A 60 -0.59 0.15 2.46
C ARG A 60 -0.56 -0.82 1.28
N ASN A 61 -1.57 -1.68 1.13
CA ASN A 61 -1.73 -2.56 -0.03
C ASN A 61 -2.83 -2.09 -1.01
N ALA A 62 -3.44 -0.92 -0.77
CA ALA A 62 -4.31 -0.30 -1.76
C ALA A 62 -3.47 0.09 -3.00
N PRO A 63 -3.98 -0.10 -4.24
CA PRO A 63 -3.23 0.16 -5.47
C PRO A 63 -2.78 1.63 -5.61
N GLU A 64 -3.41 2.54 -4.88
CA GLU A 64 -3.11 3.98 -4.85
C GLU A 64 -1.93 4.32 -3.93
N GLY A 65 -1.52 3.40 -3.04
CA GLY A 65 -0.41 3.57 -2.09
C GLY A 65 0.86 2.79 -2.43
N VAL A 66 0.85 1.98 -3.50
CA VAL A 66 2.03 1.20 -3.90
C VAL A 66 3.01 2.08 -4.68
N ASP A 67 4.25 2.15 -4.21
CA ASP A 67 5.32 2.87 -4.93
C ASP A 67 5.41 2.33 -6.37
N PRO A 68 5.42 3.19 -7.42
CA PRO A 68 5.49 2.73 -8.80
C PRO A 68 6.77 1.93 -9.13
N ARG A 69 7.81 2.01 -8.29
CA ARG A 69 9.00 1.14 -8.38
C ARG A 69 8.70 -0.30 -7.96
N CYS A 70 7.68 -0.52 -7.14
CA CYS A 70 7.17 -1.84 -6.78
C CYS A 70 6.27 -2.46 -7.86
N VAL A 71 6.14 -1.86 -9.04
CA VAL A 71 5.41 -2.46 -10.17
C VAL A 71 6.40 -2.97 -11.22
N ALA A 72 6.30 -4.24 -11.58
CA ALA A 72 7.18 -4.87 -12.55
C ALA A 72 7.08 -4.17 -13.92
N ARG A 73 8.20 -3.64 -14.41
CA ARG A 73 8.27 -2.92 -15.71
C ARG A 73 8.39 -3.85 -16.93
N GLN A 74 8.58 -5.13 -16.70
CA GLN A 74 8.75 -6.17 -17.71
C GLN A 74 8.55 -7.54 -17.04
N ASP A 75 8.50 -8.60 -17.84
CA ASP A 75 8.52 -9.96 -17.32
C ASP A 75 9.89 -10.31 -16.71
N TRP A 76 9.84 -10.97 -15.55
CA TRP A 76 11.01 -11.48 -14.83
C TRP A 76 10.92 -12.99 -14.64
N GLY A 77 12.05 -13.67 -14.84
CA GLY A 77 12.18 -15.08 -14.51
C GLY A 77 12.52 -15.30 -13.05
N GLU A 78 12.20 -16.49 -12.53
CA GLU A 78 12.66 -16.94 -11.22
C GLU A 78 14.19 -16.79 -11.06
N GLY A 79 14.61 -16.29 -9.91
CA GLY A 79 16.01 -16.05 -9.55
C GLY A 79 16.62 -14.79 -10.14
N THR A 80 15.87 -14.01 -10.92
CA THR A 80 16.38 -12.77 -11.54
C THR A 80 16.35 -11.61 -10.55
N GLU A 81 17.33 -10.73 -10.62
CA GLU A 81 17.36 -9.47 -9.86
C GLU A 81 16.43 -8.44 -10.53
N VAL A 82 15.45 -7.96 -9.76
CA VAL A 82 14.41 -7.04 -10.22
C VAL A 82 14.75 -5.59 -9.89
N LEU A 83 15.24 -5.33 -8.68
CA LEU A 83 15.67 -4.00 -8.18
C LEU A 83 16.97 -4.15 -7.38
N ARG A 84 17.78 -3.08 -7.30
CA ARG A 84 19.04 -3.07 -6.54
C ARG A 84 19.20 -1.80 -5.71
N GLY A 85 19.74 -1.94 -4.50
CA GLY A 85 20.15 -0.83 -3.64
C GLY A 85 19.06 0.25 -3.52
N ASP A 86 19.41 1.49 -3.88
CA ASP A 86 18.52 2.66 -3.85
C ASP A 86 17.29 2.58 -4.78
N GLU A 87 17.24 1.61 -5.71
CA GLU A 87 16.06 1.37 -6.53
C GLU A 87 14.94 0.68 -5.74
N ILE A 88 15.27 0.00 -4.64
CA ILE A 88 14.32 -0.68 -3.76
C ILE A 88 13.65 0.37 -2.86
N PRO A 89 12.31 0.50 -2.89
CA PRO A 89 11.61 1.38 -1.96
C PRO A 89 11.81 0.94 -0.51
N GLU A 90 11.82 1.90 0.42
CA GLU A 90 11.87 1.61 1.86
C GLU A 90 10.66 0.78 2.30
N GLU A 91 9.52 0.98 1.63
CA GLU A 91 8.26 0.32 1.91
C GLU A 91 7.84 -0.59 0.75
N VAL A 92 8.44 -1.78 0.67
CA VAL A 92 8.02 -2.79 -0.29
C VAL A 92 6.73 -3.47 0.21
N PRO A 93 5.69 -3.60 -0.62
CA PRO A 93 4.46 -4.30 -0.27
C PRO A 93 4.71 -5.71 0.27
N ARG A 94 3.93 -6.11 1.27
CA ARG A 94 4.07 -7.41 1.94
C ARG A 94 2.92 -8.34 1.55
N SER A 95 3.25 -9.62 1.34
CA SER A 95 2.30 -10.67 0.99
C SER A 95 2.67 -11.99 1.69
N MET A 96 1.64 -12.75 2.09
CA MET A 96 1.83 -14.13 2.56
C MET A 96 2.23 -15.10 1.43
N GLU A 97 2.00 -14.69 0.18
CA GLU A 97 2.46 -15.40 -1.02
C GLU A 97 3.39 -14.47 -1.84
N PRO A 98 4.60 -14.19 -1.33
CA PRO A 98 5.49 -13.22 -1.96
C PRO A 98 6.01 -13.74 -3.31
N ASN A 99 6.25 -12.81 -4.22
CA ASN A 99 6.89 -13.11 -5.51
C ASN A 99 8.35 -12.66 -5.56
N CYS A 100 8.83 -11.93 -4.56
CA CYS A 100 10.21 -11.47 -4.42
C CYS A 100 10.76 -11.69 -3.01
N GLU A 101 12.09 -11.70 -2.90
CA GLU A 101 12.85 -11.74 -1.65
C GLU A 101 13.97 -10.69 -1.68
N LEU A 102 14.32 -10.13 -0.52
CA LEU A 102 15.49 -9.28 -0.36
C LEU A 102 16.72 -10.17 -0.08
N VAL A 103 17.76 -10.02 -0.89
CA VAL A 103 19.00 -10.80 -0.80
C VAL A 103 20.18 -9.86 -0.64
N GLU A 104 20.99 -10.08 0.39
CA GLU A 104 22.26 -9.40 0.57
C GLU A 104 23.32 -10.01 -0.36
N THR A 105 24.00 -9.18 -1.17
CA THR A 105 25.02 -9.68 -2.10
C THR A 105 26.36 -9.89 -1.39
N GLU A 106 26.97 -11.07 -1.55
CA GLU A 106 28.25 -11.36 -0.91
C GLU A 106 29.36 -10.41 -1.39
N GLY A 107 29.90 -9.63 -0.45
CA GLY A 107 31.02 -8.72 -0.69
C GLY A 107 30.63 -7.31 -1.14
N ARG A 108 29.34 -6.97 -1.13
CA ARG A 108 28.85 -5.60 -1.24
C ARG A 108 27.82 -5.37 -0.15
N ASP A 109 27.87 -4.23 0.53
CA ASP A 109 26.81 -3.77 1.44
C ASP A 109 25.57 -3.33 0.63
N GLU A 110 25.12 -4.17 -0.31
CA GLU A 110 24.08 -3.89 -1.29
C GLU A 110 23.03 -5.01 -1.24
N VAL A 111 21.78 -4.60 -1.00
CA VAL A 111 20.61 -5.47 -1.02
C VAL A 111 20.02 -5.46 -2.43
N VAL A 112 19.62 -6.63 -2.92
CA VAL A 112 18.94 -6.79 -4.21
C VAL A 112 17.59 -7.47 -3.99
N LEU A 113 16.58 -7.05 -4.75
CA LEU A 113 15.27 -7.69 -4.76
C LEU A 113 15.29 -8.78 -5.84
N ARG A 114 15.21 -10.04 -5.44
CA ARG A 114 15.24 -11.21 -6.34
C ARG A 114 13.85 -11.80 -6.51
N ALA A 115 13.48 -12.15 -7.74
CA ALA A 115 12.22 -12.83 -8.01
C ALA A 115 12.26 -14.29 -7.52
N LEU A 116 11.30 -14.67 -6.67
CA LEU A 116 11.11 -16.05 -6.17
C LEU A 116 10.37 -16.94 -7.17
N ARG A 117 9.65 -16.33 -8.11
CA ARG A 117 8.89 -16.99 -9.17
C ARG A 117 8.86 -16.09 -10.40
N ALA A 118 8.26 -16.56 -11.50
CA ALA A 118 8.01 -15.68 -12.64
C ALA A 118 7.08 -14.53 -12.24
N VAL A 119 7.46 -13.30 -12.60
CA VAL A 119 6.69 -12.07 -12.34
C VAL A 119 6.32 -11.45 -13.69
N ALA A 120 5.04 -11.23 -13.93
CA ALA A 120 4.58 -10.62 -15.18
C ALA A 120 4.76 -9.09 -15.17
N GLU A 121 4.87 -8.48 -16.35
CA GLU A 121 4.79 -7.02 -16.48
C GLU A 121 3.48 -6.49 -15.85
N GLY A 122 3.59 -5.42 -15.06
CA GLY A 122 2.48 -4.81 -14.33
C GLY A 122 2.12 -5.47 -12.99
N GLU A 123 2.74 -6.61 -12.64
CA GLU A 123 2.52 -7.25 -11.34
C GLU A 123 3.23 -6.47 -10.21
N VAL A 124 2.60 -6.44 -9.03
CA VAL A 124 3.18 -5.80 -7.84
C VAL A 124 4.26 -6.71 -7.23
N LEU A 125 5.44 -6.18 -7.04
CA LEU A 125 6.57 -6.81 -6.36
C LEU A 125 6.27 -6.83 -4.86
N THR A 126 6.22 -8.02 -4.29
CA THR A 126 5.84 -8.26 -2.90
C THR A 126 6.89 -9.11 -2.20
N ILE A 127 7.18 -8.78 -0.95
CA ILE A 127 8.08 -9.54 -0.07
C ILE A 127 7.31 -10.23 1.04
N ALA A 128 7.93 -11.24 1.65
CA ALA A 128 7.37 -11.87 2.84
C ALA A 128 7.25 -10.83 3.98
N PRO A 129 6.21 -10.91 4.82
CA PRO A 129 6.21 -10.17 6.07
C PRO A 129 7.42 -10.58 6.92
N GLU A 130 8.03 -9.62 7.58
CA GLU A 130 9.07 -9.89 8.56
C GLU A 130 8.47 -10.68 9.72
N GLU A 131 9.03 -11.86 10.04
CA GLU A 131 8.58 -12.69 11.16
C GLU A 131 9.03 -12.16 12.54
N ASP A 132 9.49 -10.91 12.63
CA ASP A 132 10.06 -10.31 13.84
C ASP A 132 9.01 -9.79 14.83
N GLY A 133 7.73 -10.03 14.58
CA GLY A 133 6.67 -9.81 15.57
C GLY A 133 6.49 -11.04 16.45
N GLU A 134 7.00 -11.02 17.69
CA GLU A 134 6.49 -11.91 18.73
C GLU A 134 4.99 -11.66 18.88
N TYR A 135 4.16 -12.56 18.33
CA TYR A 135 2.72 -12.48 18.49
C TYR A 135 2.39 -12.62 19.98
N GLU A 136 1.87 -11.56 20.58
CA GLU A 136 1.39 -11.60 21.95
C GLU A 136 0.06 -12.39 21.97
N GLU A 137 0.05 -13.56 22.62
CA GLU A 137 -1.16 -14.35 22.78
C GLU A 137 -2.12 -13.62 23.73
N VAL A 138 -3.22 -13.07 23.19
CA VAL A 138 -4.31 -12.46 23.97
C VAL A 138 -5.50 -13.41 24.02
N GLU A 139 -6.03 -13.64 25.22
CA GLU A 139 -7.27 -14.40 25.40
C GLU A 139 -8.44 -13.41 25.37
N VAL A 140 -9.43 -13.66 24.50
CA VAL A 140 -10.62 -12.80 24.38
C VAL A 140 -11.78 -13.45 25.14
N ASP A 141 -12.26 -12.78 26.19
CA ASP A 141 -13.47 -13.21 26.87
C ASP A 141 -14.69 -12.83 26.00
N LEU A 142 -15.28 -13.81 25.33
CA LEU A 142 -16.42 -13.59 24.42
C LEU A 142 -17.72 -13.21 25.14
N SER A 143 -17.75 -13.24 26.48
CA SER A 143 -18.92 -12.87 27.27
C SER A 143 -18.89 -11.41 27.71
N THR A 144 -17.69 -10.85 27.92
CA THR A 144 -17.50 -9.43 28.28
C THR A 144 -16.93 -8.58 27.15
N GLY A 145 -16.29 -9.21 26.16
CA GLY A 145 -15.56 -8.54 25.09
C GLY A 145 -14.18 -8.02 25.51
N GLU A 146 -13.70 -8.37 26.70
CA GLU A 146 -12.40 -7.91 27.20
C GLU A 146 -11.24 -8.78 26.64
N MET A 147 -10.14 -8.12 26.28
CA MET A 147 -8.89 -8.79 25.88
C MET A 147 -7.96 -8.87 27.09
N VAL A 148 -7.58 -10.09 27.49
CA VAL A 148 -6.66 -10.34 28.60
C VAL A 148 -5.33 -10.81 28.04
N ARG A 149 -4.26 -10.09 28.36
CA ARG A 149 -2.88 -10.49 28.04
C ARG A 149 -2.49 -11.69 28.91
N LEU A 150 -1.98 -12.75 28.29
CA LEU A 150 -1.42 -13.90 28.99
C LEU A 150 0.06 -13.63 29.29
N ASP A 151 0.37 -13.05 30.46
CA ASP A 151 1.75 -13.01 30.96
C ASP A 151 2.25 -14.45 31.19
N ARG A 152 3.34 -14.83 30.50
CA ARG A 152 3.96 -16.16 30.58
C ARG A 152 5.09 -16.23 31.62
#